data_AF-A0A496QEN9-F1
#
_entry.id   AF-A0A496QEN9-F1
#
_cell.length_a   1.000
_cell.length_b   1.000
_cell.length_c   1.000
_cell.angle_alpha   90.00
_cell.angle_beta   90.00
_cell.angle_gamma   90.00
#
_symmetry.space_group_name_H-M   'P 1'
#
loop_
_entity.id
_entity.type
_entity.pdbx_description
1 polymer ?
#
loop_
_entity_poly.entity_id
_entity_poly.type
_entity_poly.pdbx_seq_one_letter_code
_entity_poly.pdbx_strand_id
1 'polypeptide(L)' 'MIKRIKGTQDIYLEEMKYWHYVESAVREVTRLYAFQEVRTPIFEATELFKRSVGESTDVV' A
#
# COMPACT_ATOMS: atom_id res chain seq x y z
N MET A 1 15.46 -24.52 0.16
CA MET A 1 14.42 -23.74 -0.56
C MET A 1 13.96 -22.63 0.37
N ILE A 2 14.18 -21.37 0.03
CA ILE A 2 13.77 -20.22 0.85
C ILE A 2 12.25 -20.09 0.75
N LYS A 3 11.58 -19.90 1.89
CA LYS A 3 10.13 -19.68 1.94
C LYS A 3 9.86 -18.19 2.09
N ARG A 4 8.75 -17.73 1.54
CA ARG A 4 8.25 -16.35 1.75
C ARG A 4 8.00 -16.08 3.23
N ILE A 5 8.08 -14.81 3.61
CA ILE A 5 7.79 -14.36 4.98
C ILE A 5 6.29 -14.53 5.25
N LYS A 6 5.94 -15.07 6.42
CA LYS A 6 4.53 -15.20 6.83
C LYS A 6 3.87 -13.81 6.83
N GLY A 7 2.69 -13.71 6.19
CA GLY A 7 1.99 -12.44 6.01
C GLY A 7 2.30 -11.73 4.68
N THR A 8 3.22 -12.27 3.87
CA THR A 8 3.49 -11.77 2.50
C THR A 8 3.02 -12.76 1.44
N GLN A 9 2.73 -12.24 0.25
CA GLN A 9 2.26 -13.01 -0.90
C GLN A 9 2.92 -12.43 -2.17
N ASP A 10 3.52 -13.29 -2.98
CA ASP A 10 3.94 -12.92 -4.33
C ASP A 10 2.69 -12.78 -5.20
N ILE A 11 2.61 -11.69 -5.97
CA ILE A 11 1.52 -11.44 -6.91
C ILE A 11 2.12 -11.53 -8.31
N TYR A 12 1.67 -12.48 -9.13
CA TYR A 12 2.26 -12.72 -10.45
C TYR A 12 1.24 -13.29 -11.44
N LEU A 13 1.60 -13.24 -12.74
CA LEU A 13 0.83 -13.78 -13.86
C LEU A 13 -0.65 -13.31 -13.84
N GLU A 14 -1.58 -14.25 -13.76
CA GLU A 14 -3.02 -14.00 -13.80
C GLU A 14 -3.52 -13.16 -12.62
N GLU A 15 -2.81 -13.12 -11.49
CA GLU A 15 -3.21 -12.27 -10.36
C GLU A 15 -2.96 -10.78 -10.65
N MET A 16 -1.92 -10.47 -11.43
CA MET A 16 -1.51 -9.10 -11.72
C MET A 16 -2.59 -8.31 -12.46
N LYS A 17 -3.41 -8.96 -13.29
CA LYS A 17 -4.49 -8.31 -14.03
C LYS A 17 -5.55 -7.69 -13.12
N TYR A 18 -5.82 -8.31 -11.96
CA TYR A 18 -6.78 -7.79 -11.00
C TYR A 18 -6.23 -6.56 -10.27
N TRP A 19 -4.94 -6.55 -9.96
CA TRP A 19 -4.27 -5.38 -9.39
C TRP A 19 -4.31 -4.19 -10.35
N HIS A 20 -3.93 -4.41 -11.61
CA HIS A 20 -4.03 -3.37 -12.63
C HIS A 20 -5.46 -2.87 -12.85
N TYR A 21 -6.46 -3.74 -12.78
CA TYR A 21 -7.87 -3.35 -12.87
C TYR A 21 -8.27 -2.41 -11.72
N VAL A 22 -7.99 -2.80 -10.47
CA VAL A 22 -8.34 -1.98 -9.29
C VAL A 22 -7.60 -0.63 -9.32
N GLU A 23 -6.29 -0.64 -9.57
CA GLU A 23 -5.52 0.60 -9.64
C GLU A 23 -6.00 1.54 -10.75
N SER A 24 -6.39 0.99 -11.90
CA SER A 24 -6.89 1.79 -13.02
C SER A 24 -8.23 2.43 -12.68
N ALA A 25 -9.14 1.70 -12.03
CA ALA A 25 -10.40 2.25 -11.55
C ALA A 25 -10.18 3.38 -10.52
N VAL A 26 -9.25 3.20 -9.58
CA VAL A 26 -8.89 4.26 -8.61
C VAL A 26 -8.33 5.50 -9.31
N ARG A 27 -7.42 5.32 -10.28
CA ARG A 27 -6.86 6.43 -11.07
C ARG A 27 -7.92 7.14 -11.93
N GLU A 28 -8.90 6.42 -12.44
CA GLU A 28 -10.01 7.02 -13.18
C GLU A 28 -10.87 7.89 -12.29
N VAL A 29 -11.37 7.33 -11.18
CA VAL A 29 -12.25 8.05 -10.26
C VAL A 29 -11.57 9.27 -9.66
N THR A 30 -10.34 9.14 -9.17
CA THR A 30 -9.63 10.26 -8.52
C THR A 30 -9.37 11.44 -9.46
N ARG A 31 -9.09 11.18 -10.75
CA ARG A 31 -8.92 12.23 -11.76
C ARG A 31 -10.20 13.02 -12.03
N LEU A 32 -11.38 12.39 -11.94
CA LEU A 32 -12.67 13.10 -12.11
C LEU A 32 -12.89 14.18 -11.05
N TYR A 33 -12.26 14.05 -9.89
CA TYR A 33 -12.34 14.99 -8.78
C TYR A 33 -11.05 15.83 -8.62
N ALA A 34 -10.21 15.89 -9.65
CA ALA A 34 -8.98 16.68 -9.69
C ALA A 34 -7.94 16.33 -8.59
N PHE A 35 -8.02 15.13 -8.00
CA PHE A 35 -6.95 14.65 -7.15
C PHE A 35 -5.69 14.31 -7.96
N GLN A 36 -4.54 14.46 -7.31
CA GLN A 36 -3.24 14.12 -7.88
C GLN A 36 -2.57 13.03 -7.05
N GLU A 37 -1.86 12.13 -7.71
CA GLU A 37 -1.14 11.05 -7.06
C GLU A 37 0.11 11.60 -6.34
N VAL A 38 0.29 11.21 -5.08
CA VAL A 38 1.51 11.45 -4.30
C VAL A 38 2.05 10.10 -3.85
N ARG A 39 3.34 9.84 -4.09
CA ARG A 39 4.02 8.63 -3.63
C ARG A 39 5.06 8.98 -2.57
N THR A 40 4.92 8.41 -1.39
CA THR A 40 5.87 8.55 -0.29
C THR A 40 6.89 7.41 -0.31
N PRO A 41 8.03 7.54 0.39
CA PRO A 41 8.93 6.43 0.68
C PRO A 41 8.21 5.23 1.34
N ILE A 42 8.75 4.02 1.15
CA ILE A 42 8.19 2.77 1.71
C ILE A 42 8.41 2.66 3.23
N PHE A 43 9.47 3.30 3.74
CA PHE A 43 9.77 3.38 5.16
C PHE A 43 9.93 4.84 5.57
N GLU A 44 9.60 5.14 6.81
CA GLU A 44 9.70 6.47 7.41
C GLU A 44 10.26 6.34 8.83
N ALA A 45 10.68 7.46 9.44
CA ALA A 45 11.11 7.47 10.83
C ALA A 45 10.00 6.96 11.77
N THR A 46 10.35 6.11 12.74
CA THR A 46 9.38 5.48 13.67
C THR A 46 8.52 6.51 14.41
N GLU A 47 9.07 7.68 14.69
CA GLU A 47 8.47 8.84 15.35
C GLU A 47 7.24 9.36 14.58
N LEU A 48 7.22 9.23 13.25
CA LEU A 48 6.09 9.61 12.40
C LEU A 48 4.85 8.76 12.73
N PHE A 49 5.05 7.46 12.96
CA PHE A 49 3.97 6.52 13.28
C PHE A 49 3.53 6.61 14.75
N LYS A 50 4.49 6.73 15.69
CA LYS A 50 4.20 6.87 17.13
C LYS A 50 3.27 8.04 17.44
N ARG A 51 3.42 9.16 16.70
CA ARG A 51 2.59 10.36 16.89
C ARG A 51 1.17 10.23 16.33
N SER A 52 0.97 9.37 15.33
CA SER A 52 -0.26 9.35 14.52
C SER A 52 -1.27 8.30 14.99
N VAL A 53 -0.80 7.21 15.62
CA VAL A 53 -1.65 6.05 15.96
C VAL A 53 -1.85 5.89 17.48
N GLY A 54 -1.06 6.61 18.31
CA GLY A 54 -1.10 6.53 19.77
C GLY A 54 -0.26 5.36 20.32
N GLU A 55 0.21 5.48 21.56
CA GLU A 55 1.14 4.51 22.19
C GLU A 55 0.54 3.10 22.39
N SER A 56 -0.78 2.93 22.22
CA SER A 56 -1.52 1.72 22.59
C SER A 56 -1.96 0.85 21.41
N THR A 57 -1.57 1.16 20.18
CA THR A 57 -1.92 0.31 19.03
C THR A 57 -0.79 -0.65 18.72
N ASP A 58 -1.12 -1.94 18.63
CA ASP A 58 -0.22 -3.04 18.20
C ASP A 58 0.24 -2.93 16.74
N VAL A 59 0.11 -1.76 16.13
CA VAL A 59 0.49 -1.47 14.74
C VAL A 59 1.81 -0.71 14.73
N VAL A 60 2.92 -1.45 14.72
CA VAL A 60 4.24 -1.05 14.21
C VAL A 60 4.92 -2.26 13.58
#